data_AF-A0A3R9MZ25-F1
#
_entry.id   AF-A0A3R9MZ25-F1
#
_cell.length_a   1.000
_cell.length_b   1.000
_cell.length_c   1.000
_cell.angle_alpha   90.00
_cell.angle_beta   90.00
_cell.angle_gamma   90.00
#
_symmetry.space_group_name_H-M   'P 1'
#
loop_
_entity.id
_entity.type
_entity.pdbx_description
1 polymer ?
#
loop_
_entity_poly.entity_id
_entity_poly.type
_entity_poly.pdbx_seq_one_letter_code
_entity_poly.pdbx_strand_id
1 'polypeptide(L)'
;MRISIWRSLRTSCWKGESAGFISTKLRLTPNFAAVKRYSFRLLGWLSALSLLVAACQKPEEVPVPQQLIPRDKMVSLLIEMHLLEARTDAAALPTDSARALFRQQQKNVYWRYEVSDSAFVQSYRYYATHEKDLDDIYATVVDSLSLREARQQEPGSPPPHR
;
A
#
# COMPACT_ATOMS: atom_id res chain seq x y z
N MET A 1 -0.86 -25.25 -31.02
CA MET A 1 -0.57 -26.68 -31.23
C MET A 1 -0.43 -27.36 -29.86
N ARG A 2 -1.37 -28.27 -29.57
CA ARG A 2 -1.42 -29.35 -28.57
C ARG A 2 -0.60 -29.29 -27.25
N ILE A 3 -1.39 -29.35 -26.18
CA ILE A 3 -1.20 -29.95 -24.85
C ILE A 3 -0.26 -31.17 -24.84
N SER A 4 0.58 -31.29 -23.82
CA SER A 4 0.99 -32.62 -23.29
C SER A 4 1.27 -32.57 -21.79
N ILE A 5 0.33 -33.16 -21.06
CA ILE A 5 0.35 -33.57 -19.65
C ILE A 5 1.00 -34.96 -19.57
N TRP A 6 2.02 -35.18 -18.73
CA TRP A 6 2.42 -36.48 -18.13
C TRP A 6 3.16 -36.14 -16.82
N ARG A 7 2.60 -36.28 -15.61
CA ARG A 7 2.21 -37.45 -14.79
C ARG A 7 3.36 -38.44 -14.55
N SER A 8 3.93 -38.39 -13.35
CA SER A 8 4.66 -39.48 -12.71
C SER A 8 4.14 -39.63 -11.28
N LEU A 9 3.34 -40.67 -11.08
CA LEU A 9 2.84 -41.15 -9.80
C LEU A 9 3.94 -41.97 -9.13
N ARG A 10 4.27 -41.65 -7.87
CA ARG A 10 4.95 -42.59 -6.98
C ARG A 10 3.92 -43.14 -5.98
N THR A 11 3.48 -44.36 -6.26
CA THR A 11 2.72 -45.22 -5.35
C THR A 11 3.68 -46.05 -4.50
N SER A 12 3.44 -46.08 -3.19
CA SER A 12 3.87 -47.18 -2.29
C SER A 12 3.02 -47.06 -1.02
N CYS A 13 1.90 -47.79 -0.93
CA CYS A 13 1.78 -49.18 -0.48
C CYS A 13 1.90 -49.29 1.05
N TRP A 14 0.76 -49.26 1.76
CA TRP A 14 0.63 -49.88 3.08
C TRP A 14 -0.60 -50.80 3.08
N LYS A 15 -0.26 -52.09 3.03
CA LYS A 15 -0.88 -53.30 3.59
C LYS A 15 -2.29 -53.13 4.21
N GLY A 16 -3.26 -53.86 3.66
CA GLY A 16 -4.53 -54.12 4.33
C GLY A 16 -4.45 -55.29 5.31
N GLU A 17 -5.41 -55.36 6.23
CA GLU A 17 -6.09 -56.61 6.56
C GLU A 17 -7.48 -56.34 7.15
N SER A 18 -8.38 -57.24 6.79
CA SER A 18 -9.83 -57.27 6.93
C SER A 18 -10.30 -57.79 8.29
N ALA A 19 -11.46 -57.31 8.76
CA ALA A 19 -12.59 -58.10 9.29
C ALA A 19 -13.44 -57.27 10.26
N GLY A 20 -14.74 -57.56 10.32
CA GLY A 20 -15.54 -57.24 11.50
C GLY A 20 -16.72 -56.31 11.26
N PHE A 21 -17.71 -56.83 10.56
CA PHE A 21 -19.09 -56.38 10.62
C PHE A 21 -19.59 -56.45 12.08
N ILE A 22 -19.79 -55.32 12.75
CA ILE A 22 -20.67 -55.23 13.92
C ILE A 22 -21.60 -54.05 13.73
N SER A 23 -22.85 -54.40 13.43
CA SER A 23 -24.02 -53.55 13.53
C SER A 23 -24.26 -53.23 15.01
N THR A 24 -23.67 -52.15 15.51
CA THR A 24 -24.05 -51.57 16.81
C THR A 24 -25.07 -50.47 16.55
N LYS A 25 -26.33 -50.77 16.88
CA LYS A 25 -27.39 -49.78 16.99
C LYS A 25 -26.96 -48.67 17.96
N LEU A 26 -26.53 -47.52 17.44
CA LEU A 26 -26.50 -46.29 18.20
C LEU A 26 -27.95 -45.92 18.54
N ARG A 27 -28.35 -46.22 19.77
CA ARG A 27 -29.47 -45.56 20.43
C ARG A 27 -29.12 -44.08 20.52
N LEU A 28 -29.73 -43.26 19.67
CA LEU A 28 -29.78 -41.82 19.90
C LEU A 28 -30.56 -41.59 21.19
N THR A 29 -29.92 -40.97 22.18
CA THR A 29 -30.60 -40.37 23.32
C THR A 29 -31.31 -39.09 22.87
N PRO A 30 -32.58 -38.87 23.22
CA PRO A 30 -33.29 -37.65 22.86
C PRO A 30 -32.99 -36.58 23.91
N ASN A 31 -31.77 -36.02 23.91
CA ASN A 31 -31.46 -34.85 24.73
C ASN A 31 -30.69 -33.80 23.91
N PHE A 32 -31.09 -33.59 22.66
CA PHE A 32 -30.70 -32.45 21.82
C PHE A 32 -31.75 -31.32 21.90
N ALA A 33 -32.30 -31.08 23.08
CA ALA A 33 -33.35 -30.08 23.29
C ALA A 33 -33.03 -29.14 24.47
N ALA A 34 -31.79 -28.69 24.61
CA ALA A 34 -31.45 -27.65 25.59
C ALA A 34 -30.31 -26.71 25.18
N VAL A 35 -29.96 -26.61 23.89
CA VAL A 35 -28.96 -25.62 23.41
C VAL A 35 -29.52 -24.80 22.24
N LYS A 36 -30.78 -24.37 22.34
CA LYS A 36 -31.42 -23.50 21.33
C LYS A 36 -31.96 -22.18 21.87
N ARG A 37 -31.57 -21.76 23.08
CA ARG A 37 -32.01 -20.48 23.65
C ARG A 37 -30.90 -19.56 24.19
N TYR A 38 -29.67 -20.04 24.36
CA TYR A 38 -28.55 -19.20 24.81
C TYR A 38 -27.71 -18.59 23.68
N SER A 39 -27.86 -19.05 22.42
CA SER A 39 -26.96 -18.67 21.32
C SER A 39 -27.22 -17.27 20.73
N PHE A 40 -28.45 -16.76 20.72
CA PHE A 40 -28.75 -15.48 20.04
C PHE A 40 -28.46 -14.24 20.92
N ARG A 41 -28.59 -14.36 22.25
CA ARG A 41 -28.31 -13.25 23.19
C ARG A 41 -26.82 -13.05 23.44
N LEU A 42 -26.05 -14.14 23.55
CA LEU A 42 -24.59 -14.10 23.67
C LEU A 42 -23.92 -13.58 22.39
N LEU A 43 -24.44 -13.94 21.20
CA LEU A 43 -23.92 -13.44 19.93
C LEU A 43 -24.23 -11.93 19.74
N GLY A 44 -25.41 -11.47 20.18
CA GLY A 44 -25.75 -10.05 20.22
C GLY A 44 -24.83 -9.25 21.15
N TRP A 45 -24.54 -9.78 22.35
CA TRP A 45 -23.62 -9.15 23.30
C TRP A 45 -22.17 -9.13 22.81
N LEU A 46 -21.69 -10.20 22.17
CA LEU A 46 -20.38 -10.23 21.51
C LEU A 46 -20.29 -9.22 20.36
N SER A 47 -21.36 -9.08 19.55
CA SER A 47 -21.40 -8.08 18.48
C SER A 47 -21.41 -6.64 19.03
N ALA A 48 -22.17 -6.37 20.10
CA ALA A 48 -22.22 -5.06 20.74
C ALA A 48 -20.89 -4.69 21.39
N LEU A 49 -20.19 -5.65 22.02
CA LEU A 49 -18.85 -5.46 22.55
C LEU A 49 -17.82 -5.15 21.44
N SER A 50 -17.95 -5.78 20.27
CA SER A 50 -17.08 -5.51 19.13
C SER A 50 -17.30 -4.12 18.53
N LEU A 51 -18.53 -3.58 18.55
CA LEU A 51 -18.82 -2.21 18.12
C LEU A 51 -18.27 -1.15 19.10
N LEU A 52 -18.22 -1.46 20.40
CA LEU A 52 -17.66 -0.56 21.42
C LEU A 52 -16.14 -0.37 21.29
N VAL A 53 -15.41 -1.38 20.81
CA VAL A 53 -13.95 -1.28 20.60
C VAL A 53 -13.58 -0.44 19.37
N ALA A 54 -14.45 -0.34 18.36
CA ALA A 54 -14.21 0.44 17.15
C ALA A 54 -14.38 1.96 17.33
N ALA A 55 -15.05 2.42 18.40
CA ALA A 55 -15.36 3.83 18.61
C ALA A 55 -14.21 4.66 19.24
N CYS A 56 -13.11 4.02 19.66
CA CYS A 56 -12.01 4.66 20.42
C CYS A 56 -10.70 4.78 19.63
N GLN A 57 -10.76 4.99 18.31
CA GLN A 57 -9.56 5.42 17.56
C GLN A 57 -9.47 6.95 17.66
N LYS A 58 -8.70 7.44 18.63
CA LYS A 58 -8.31 8.86 18.64
C LYS A 58 -7.48 9.14 17.38
N PRO A 59 -7.68 10.30 16.72
CA PRO A 59 -6.82 10.67 15.60
C PRO A 59 -5.36 10.65 16.07
N GLU A 60 -4.52 9.92 15.35
CA GLU A 60 -3.09 9.87 15.61
C GLU A 60 -2.51 11.25 15.30
N GLU A 61 -2.26 12.03 16.35
CA GLU A 61 -1.57 13.32 16.23
C GLU A 61 -0.09 13.05 15.94
N VAL A 62 0.33 13.25 14.69
CA VAL A 62 1.72 13.10 14.29
C VAL A 62 2.53 14.26 14.89
N PRO A 63 3.53 13.99 15.75
CA PRO A 63 4.33 15.05 16.35
C PRO A 63 5.19 15.73 15.27
N VAL A 64 5.48 17.02 15.48
CA VAL A 64 6.35 17.79 14.59
C VAL A 64 7.74 17.14 14.55
N PRO A 65 8.27 16.79 13.37
CA PRO A 65 9.57 16.16 13.25
C PRO A 65 10.70 17.15 13.56
N GLN A 66 11.81 16.65 14.10
CA GLN A 66 12.97 17.48 14.47
C GLN A 66 13.58 18.22 13.27
N GLN A 67 13.53 17.60 12.10
CA GLN A 67 14.01 18.16 10.83
C GLN A 67 12.83 18.37 9.87
N LEU A 68 11.91 19.24 10.25
CA LEU A 68 10.79 19.61 9.38
C LEU A 68 11.29 20.42 8.18
N ILE A 69 11.01 19.92 6.98
CA ILE A 69 11.28 20.65 5.74
C ILE A 69 10.24 21.77 5.61
N PRO A 70 10.65 23.05 5.46
CA PRO A 70 9.71 24.15 5.26
C PRO A 70 8.82 23.95 4.04
N ARG A 71 7.58 24.45 4.09
CA ARG A 71 6.55 24.28 3.05
C ARG A 71 7.05 24.61 1.64
N ASP A 72 7.67 25.78 1.44
CA ASP A 72 8.14 26.21 0.12
C ASP A 72 9.27 25.32 -0.42
N LYS A 73 10.13 24.84 0.49
CA LYS A 73 11.19 23.89 0.16
C LYS A 73 10.60 22.53 -0.20
N MET A 74 9.55 22.09 0.49
CA MET A 74 8.82 20.86 0.19
C MET A 74 8.15 20.93 -1.19
N VAL A 75 7.48 22.03 -1.54
CA VAL A 75 6.89 22.26 -2.87
C VAL A 75 7.97 22.10 -3.95
N SER A 76 9.10 22.79 -3.79
CA SER A 76 10.21 22.74 -4.76
C SER A 76 10.80 21.33 -4.90
N LEU A 77 10.96 20.63 -3.77
CA LEU A 77 11.46 19.27 -3.73
C LEU A 77 10.50 18.29 -4.43
N LEU A 78 9.19 18.40 -4.18
CA LEU A 78 8.18 17.54 -4.81
C LEU A 78 8.11 17.77 -6.32
N ILE A 79 8.19 19.03 -6.79
CA ILE A 79 8.30 19.34 -8.22
C ILE A 79 9.50 18.61 -8.84
N GLU A 80 10.68 18.70 -8.21
CA GLU A 80 11.88 18.01 -8.72
C GLU A 80 11.76 16.49 -8.67
N MET A 81 11.11 15.93 -7.65
CA MET A 81 10.85 14.49 -7.56
C MET A 81 9.93 14.01 -8.69
N HIS A 82 8.85 14.72 -9.00
CA HIS A 82 7.95 14.38 -10.11
C HIS A 82 8.63 14.54 -11.47
N LEU A 83 9.43 15.59 -11.66
CA LEU A 83 10.22 15.74 -12.88
C LEU A 83 11.27 14.64 -13.03
N LEU A 84 11.88 14.20 -11.93
CA LEU A 84 12.80 13.08 -11.95
C LEU A 84 12.10 11.77 -12.33
N GLU A 85 10.92 11.51 -11.78
CA GLU A 85 10.07 10.36 -12.15
C GLU A 85 9.74 10.39 -13.63
N ALA A 86 9.20 11.50 -14.14
CA ALA A 86 8.88 11.67 -15.55
C ALA A 86 10.09 11.47 -16.47
N ARG A 87 11.28 11.97 -16.09
CA ARG A 87 12.53 11.74 -16.85
C ARG A 87 12.96 10.27 -16.83
N THR A 88 12.81 9.60 -15.69
CA THR A 88 13.19 8.19 -15.56
C THR A 88 12.27 7.30 -16.38
N ASP A 89 10.97 7.59 -16.37
CA ASP A 89 9.97 6.89 -17.18
C ASP A 89 10.20 7.13 -18.67
N ALA A 90 10.49 8.39 -19.06
CA ALA A 90 10.82 8.75 -20.43
C ALA A 90 12.11 8.11 -20.96
N ALA A 91 12.99 7.60 -20.09
CA ALA A 91 14.19 6.88 -20.48
C ALA A 91 13.91 5.47 -21.05
N ALA A 92 12.67 4.97 -20.92
CA ALA A 92 12.20 3.69 -21.49
C ALA A 92 13.09 2.49 -21.11
N LEU A 93 13.64 2.50 -19.89
CA LEU A 93 14.47 1.43 -19.36
C LEU A 93 13.62 0.27 -18.79
N PRO A 94 14.17 -0.95 -18.68
CA PRO A 94 13.55 -2.03 -17.91
C PRO A 94 13.27 -1.58 -16.46
N THR A 95 12.21 -2.10 -15.83
CA THR A 95 11.73 -1.65 -14.50
C THR A 95 12.83 -1.62 -13.44
N ASP A 96 13.67 -2.64 -13.36
CA ASP A 96 14.76 -2.70 -12.38
C ASP A 96 15.83 -1.64 -12.63
N SER A 97 16.17 -1.40 -13.90
CA SER A 97 17.12 -0.39 -14.32
C SER A 97 16.58 1.03 -14.11
N ALA A 98 15.32 1.27 -14.46
CA ALA A 98 14.63 2.54 -14.19
C ALA A 98 14.61 2.84 -12.68
N ARG A 99 14.28 1.84 -11.85
CA ARG A 99 14.27 2.00 -10.38
C ARG A 99 15.67 2.30 -9.82
N ALA A 100 16.70 1.66 -10.35
CA ALA A 100 18.08 1.94 -9.95
C ALA A 100 18.50 3.37 -10.33
N LEU A 101 18.18 3.80 -11.56
CA LEU A 101 18.42 5.16 -12.04
C LEU A 101 17.70 6.21 -11.17
N PHE A 102 16.41 6.01 -10.91
CA PHE A 102 15.62 6.89 -10.05
C PHE A 102 16.26 7.05 -8.68
N ARG A 103 16.59 5.94 -8.00
CA ARG A 103 17.21 5.97 -6.67
C ARG A 103 18.55 6.68 -6.65
N GLN A 104 19.37 6.48 -7.69
CA GLN A 104 20.65 7.17 -7.80
C GLN A 104 20.44 8.69 -7.92
N GLN A 105 19.52 9.12 -8.78
CA GLN A 105 19.26 10.53 -9.04
C GLN A 105 18.49 11.21 -7.90
N GLN A 106 17.62 10.48 -7.21
CA GLN A 106 16.90 10.96 -6.03
C GLN A 106 17.88 11.37 -4.93
N LYS A 107 18.95 10.59 -4.70
CA LYS A 107 20.03 10.98 -3.77
C LYS A 107 20.68 12.29 -4.18
N ASN A 108 20.89 12.51 -5.48
CA ASN A 108 21.43 13.78 -5.98
C ASN A 108 20.46 14.96 -5.75
N VAL A 109 19.15 14.74 -5.89
CA VAL A 109 18.13 15.75 -5.55
C VAL A 109 18.21 16.09 -4.06
N TYR A 110 18.16 15.09 -3.20
CA TYR A 110 18.23 15.30 -1.75
C TYR A 110 19.52 16.00 -1.31
N TRP A 111 20.66 15.65 -1.92
CA TRP A 111 21.92 16.34 -1.70
C TRP A 111 21.84 17.83 -2.07
N ARG A 112 21.34 18.18 -3.26
CA ARG A 112 21.22 19.58 -3.70
C ARG A 112 20.29 20.40 -2.81
N TYR A 113 19.27 19.78 -2.25
CA TYR A 113 18.33 20.41 -1.34
C TYR A 113 18.78 20.34 0.12
N GLU A 114 19.91 19.72 0.46
CA GLU A 114 20.37 19.54 1.84
C GLU A 114 19.30 18.89 2.74
N VAL A 115 18.66 17.83 2.22
CA VAL A 115 17.61 17.08 2.89
C VAL A 115 18.06 15.63 3.04
N SER A 116 17.77 15.01 4.19
CA SER A 116 17.95 13.57 4.37
C SER A 116 16.68 12.81 3.96
N ASP A 117 16.83 11.57 3.51
CA ASP A 117 15.71 10.69 3.16
C ASP A 117 14.67 10.61 4.29
N SER A 118 15.14 10.51 5.55
CA SER A 118 14.28 10.45 6.73
C SER A 118 13.55 11.77 6.98
N ALA A 119 14.21 12.92 6.83
CA ALA A 119 13.59 14.22 7.00
C ALA A 119 12.47 14.44 5.98
N PHE A 120 12.67 14.01 4.72
CA PHE A 120 11.63 14.04 3.70
C PHE A 120 10.42 13.19 4.09
N VAL A 121 10.63 11.91 4.41
CA VAL A 121 9.52 10.99 4.75
C VAL A 121 8.75 11.47 5.98
N GLN A 122 9.44 11.95 7.01
CA GLN A 122 8.81 12.47 8.22
C GLN A 122 8.03 13.76 7.96
N SER A 123 8.61 14.70 7.21
CA SER A 123 7.94 15.95 6.85
C SER A 123 6.73 15.72 5.95
N TYR A 124 6.84 14.81 4.98
CA TYR A 124 5.72 14.43 4.11
C TYR A 124 4.57 13.85 4.93
N ARG A 125 4.86 12.94 5.86
CA ARG A 125 3.85 12.36 6.76
C ARG A 125 3.20 13.41 7.65
N TYR A 126 3.98 14.33 8.21
CA TYR A 126 3.47 15.44 9.01
C TYR A 126 2.45 16.25 8.20
N TYR A 127 2.82 16.73 7.01
CA TYR A 127 1.92 17.49 6.15
C TYR A 127 0.70 16.70 5.68
N ALA A 128 0.81 15.38 5.50
CA ALA A 128 -0.31 14.52 5.09
C ALA A 128 -1.41 14.44 6.16
N THR A 129 -1.06 14.64 7.43
CA THR A 129 -1.97 14.49 8.57
C THR A 129 -2.38 15.82 9.20
N HIS A 130 -1.60 16.88 8.98
CA HIS A 130 -1.78 18.17 9.65
C HIS A 130 -2.59 19.12 8.77
N GLU A 131 -3.77 19.52 9.24
CA GLU A 131 -4.58 20.65 8.74
C GLU A 131 -4.77 20.78 7.21
N LYS A 132 -4.60 19.68 6.45
CA LYS A 132 -4.59 19.65 4.97
C LYS A 132 -3.41 20.39 4.32
N ASP A 133 -2.31 20.57 5.04
CA ASP A 133 -1.11 21.23 4.51
C ASP A 133 -0.61 20.57 3.22
N LEU A 134 -0.66 19.23 3.14
CA LEU A 134 -0.23 18.51 1.96
C LEU A 134 -1.11 18.78 0.73
N ASP A 135 -2.41 18.98 0.91
CA ASP A 135 -3.34 19.29 -0.20
C ASP A 135 -2.96 20.65 -0.82
N ASP A 136 -2.71 21.65 0.01
CA ASP A 136 -2.31 22.98 -0.45
C ASP A 136 -0.90 23.00 -1.08
N ILE A 137 0.01 22.18 -0.55
CA ILE A 137 1.33 21.94 -1.15
C ILE A 137 1.14 21.36 -2.55
N TYR A 138 0.33 20.30 -2.71
CA TYR A 138 0.10 19.68 -4.00
C TYR A 138 -0.63 20.59 -4.98
N ALA A 139 -1.59 21.42 -4.54
CA ALA A 139 -2.21 22.43 -5.39
C ALA A 139 -1.14 23.32 -6.04
N THR A 140 -0.18 23.79 -5.24
CA THR A 140 0.94 24.62 -5.73
C THR A 140 1.86 23.84 -6.69
N VAL A 141 2.12 22.56 -6.41
CA VAL A 141 2.93 21.68 -7.28
C VAL A 141 2.26 21.50 -8.64
N VAL A 142 0.96 21.18 -8.66
CA VAL A 142 0.19 20.97 -9.90
C VAL A 142 0.13 22.24 -10.72
N ASP A 143 -0.14 23.39 -10.10
CA ASP A 143 -0.13 24.69 -10.78
C ASP A 143 1.24 24.98 -11.41
N SER A 144 2.31 24.74 -10.66
CA SER A 144 3.68 24.96 -11.13
C SER A 144 4.06 24.07 -12.31
N LEU A 145 3.65 22.80 -12.30
CA LEU A 145 3.90 21.87 -13.40
C LEU A 145 3.06 22.22 -14.62
N SER A 146 1.77 22.56 -14.43
CA SER A 146 0.87 22.97 -15.51
C SER A 146 1.37 24.22 -16.24
N LEU A 147 1.89 25.20 -15.51
CA LEU A 147 2.50 26.40 -16.10
C LEU A 147 3.76 26.07 -16.93
N ARG A 148 4.55 25.09 -16.50
CA ARG A 148 5.74 24.63 -17.25
C ARG A 148 5.33 23.90 -18.52
N GLU A 149 4.32 23.04 -18.45
CA GLU A 149 3.77 22.33 -19.62
C GLU A 149 3.17 23.30 -20.63
N ALA A 150 2.37 24.28 -20.19
CA ALA A 150 1.80 25.30 -21.06
C ALA A 150 2.89 26.08 -21.82
N ARG A 151 3.97 26.47 -21.12
CA ARG A 151 5.13 27.13 -21.75
C ARG A 151 5.82 26.26 -22.81
N GLN A 152 5.85 24.95 -22.63
CA GLN A 152 6.44 24.03 -23.61
C GLN A 152 5.57 23.82 -24.85
N GLN A 153 4.26 24.07 -24.76
CA GLN A 153 3.29 23.89 -25.83
C GLN A 153 3.04 25.16 -26.66
N GLU A 154 3.66 26.29 -26.30
CA GLU A 154 3.50 27.54 -27.06
C GLU A 154 4.03 27.39 -28.49
N PRO A 155 3.21 27.71 -29.52
CA PRO A 155 3.61 27.60 -30.92
C PRO A 155 4.71 28.62 -31.23
N GLY A 156 5.94 28.13 -31.39
CA GLY A 156 7.14 28.95 -31.66
C GLY A 156 8.33 28.67 -30.74
N SER A 157 8.16 27.83 -29.71
CA SER A 157 9.26 27.37 -28.86
C SER A 157 10.19 26.42 -29.64
N PRO A 158 11.53 26.61 -29.61
CA PRO A 158 12.47 25.69 -30.25
C PRO A 158 12.35 24.30 -29.62
N PRO A 159 12.46 23.22 -30.41
CA PRO A 159 12.29 21.87 -29.90
C PRO A 159 13.29 21.59 -28.77
N PRO A 160 12.87 20.90 -27.70
CA PRO A 160 13.77 20.58 -26.60
C PRO A 160 14.96 19.77 -27.14
N HIS A 161 16.17 20.23 -26.85
CA HIS A 161 17.40 19.52 -27.19
C HIS A 161 17.40 18.16 -26.49
N ARG A 162 17.26 17.09 -27.28
CA ARG A 162 17.32 15.69 -26.83
C ARG A 162 18.73 15.15 -26.93
#